data_AF-A0A6N2EDK8-F1
#
_entry.id   AF-A0A6N2EDK8-F1
#
_cell.length_a   1.000
_cell.length_b   1.000
_cell.length_c   1.000
_cell.angle_alpha   90.00
_cell.angle_beta   90.00
_cell.angle_gamma   90.00
#
_symmetry.space_group_name_H-M   'P 1'
#
loop_
_entity.id
_entity.type
_entity.pdbx_description
1 polymer ?
#
loop_
_entity_poly.entity_id
_entity_poly.type
_entity_poly.pdbx_seq_one_letter_code
_entity_poly.pdbx_strand_id
1 'polypeptide(L)'
;MRVSPRDELTLQDAFEGIHIFGGLGSGKTSGSGQSLAHAYLRWGFGGLVLTAKADEVDLWLRYARETGRAGSVLLFGPDTGHCFNFVRYEMQRPGTGSGIASNLVHLFEQVLEVQNPGKVVGGDPYWRQARAQLMRNAIELVYLARGEVDFDDVAAVIRTAPQSRAEVRDPSWRNTSVCAECLKDAFDRVEQAGDPVTM
;
A
#
# COMPACT_ATOMS: atom_id res chain seq x y z
N MET A 1 -26.65 -6.72 17.53
CA MET A 1 -26.43 -7.74 16.48
C MET A 1 -26.40 -9.11 17.13
N ARG A 2 -27.20 -10.10 16.70
CA ARG A 2 -27.17 -11.43 17.32
C ARG A 2 -26.05 -12.29 16.74
N VAL A 3 -25.16 -12.78 17.60
CA VAL A 3 -24.05 -13.69 17.26
C VAL A 3 -24.38 -15.15 17.64
N SER A 4 -25.24 -15.35 18.63
CA SER A 4 -25.82 -16.66 18.97
C SER A 4 -27.29 -16.48 19.42
N PRO A 5 -28.05 -17.57 19.67
CA PRO A 5 -29.39 -17.46 20.24
C PRO A 5 -29.45 -16.77 21.61
N ARG A 6 -28.33 -16.75 22.34
CA ARG A 6 -28.23 -16.21 23.71
C ARG A 6 -27.33 -14.99 23.84
N ASP A 7 -26.51 -14.72 22.83
CA ASP A 7 -25.47 -13.68 22.88
C ASP A 7 -25.74 -12.58 21.86
N GLU A 8 -25.74 -11.34 22.35
CA GLU A 8 -25.85 -10.14 21.54
C GLU A 8 -24.51 -9.39 21.53
N LEU A 9 -24.09 -8.98 20.33
CA LEU A 9 -22.97 -8.09 20.09
C LEU A 9 -23.52 -6.71 19.76
N THR A 10 -23.19 -5.71 20.57
CA THR A 10 -23.61 -4.32 20.32
C THR A 10 -22.73 -3.66 19.25
N LEU A 11 -23.15 -2.51 18.75
CA LEU A 11 -22.31 -1.71 17.87
C LEU A 11 -21.06 -1.22 18.62
N GLN A 12 -21.19 -0.87 19.90
CA GLN A 12 -20.07 -0.45 20.72
C GLN A 12 -19.01 -1.55 20.83
N ASP A 13 -19.41 -2.80 21.13
CA ASP A 13 -18.49 -3.93 21.23
C ASP A 13 -17.69 -4.14 19.93
N ALA A 14 -18.33 -3.94 18.77
CA ALA A 14 -17.67 -4.08 17.48
C ALA A 14 -16.58 -3.01 17.22
N PHE A 15 -16.70 -1.84 17.86
CA PHE A 15 -15.74 -0.73 17.74
C PHE A 15 -14.66 -0.73 18.82
N GLU A 16 -14.81 -1.54 19.88
CA GLU A 16 -13.78 -1.74 20.92
C GLU A 16 -12.72 -2.78 20.51
N GLY A 17 -12.96 -3.51 19.41
CA GLY A 17 -12.09 -4.56 18.91
C GLY A 17 -12.37 -5.92 19.56
N ILE A 18 -12.37 -6.97 18.76
CA ILE A 18 -12.67 -8.34 19.23
C ILE A 18 -11.44 -9.21 19.05
N HIS A 19 -11.03 -9.87 20.14
CA HIS A 19 -9.92 -10.82 20.14
C HIS A 19 -10.41 -12.23 20.46
N ILE A 20 -10.01 -13.22 19.64
CA ILE A 20 -10.43 -14.62 19.79
C ILE A 20 -9.23 -15.48 20.17
N PHE A 21 -9.19 -15.95 21.41
CA PHE A 21 -8.15 -16.85 21.92
C PHE A 21 -8.44 -18.32 21.60
N GLY A 22 -7.38 -19.14 21.44
CA GLY A 22 -7.51 -20.60 21.35
C GLY A 22 -6.38 -21.28 20.56
N GLY A 23 -6.14 -22.55 20.85
CA GLY A 23 -5.15 -23.39 20.15
C GLY A 23 -5.56 -23.79 18.73
N LEU A 24 -4.66 -24.47 18.01
CA LEU A 24 -5.01 -25.08 16.72
C LEU A 24 -6.14 -26.11 16.93
N GLY A 25 -7.17 -26.10 16.07
CA GLY A 25 -8.31 -27.01 16.18
C GLY A 25 -9.35 -26.64 17.26
N SER A 26 -9.16 -25.55 18.02
CA SER A 26 -10.10 -25.14 19.08
C SER A 26 -11.41 -24.50 18.56
N GLY A 27 -11.69 -24.58 17.26
CA GLY A 27 -12.90 -24.03 16.67
C GLY A 27 -12.96 -22.50 16.55
N LYS A 28 -11.82 -21.78 16.56
CA LYS A 28 -11.83 -20.30 16.40
C LYS A 28 -12.53 -19.85 15.12
N THR A 29 -12.22 -20.50 14.00
CA THR A 29 -12.76 -20.16 12.68
C THR A 29 -14.20 -20.64 12.50
N SER A 30 -14.51 -21.87 12.91
CA SER A 30 -15.83 -22.50 12.74
C SER A 30 -16.84 -22.15 13.84
N GLY A 31 -16.38 -21.60 14.96
CA GLY A 31 -17.23 -21.15 16.07
C GLY A 31 -17.39 -19.65 16.07
N SER A 32 -16.66 -18.96 16.95
CA SER A 32 -16.79 -17.50 17.14
C SER A 32 -16.52 -16.70 15.87
N GLY A 33 -15.50 -17.06 15.08
CA GLY A 33 -15.17 -16.40 13.82
C GLY A 33 -16.32 -16.46 12.81
N GLN A 34 -16.93 -17.64 12.62
CA GLN A 34 -18.08 -17.82 11.75
C GLN A 34 -19.29 -17.00 12.22
N SER A 35 -19.62 -17.06 13.51
CA SER A 35 -20.75 -16.32 14.08
C SER A 35 -20.61 -14.82 13.92
N LEU A 36 -19.41 -14.28 14.19
CA LEU A 36 -19.10 -12.86 14.03
C LEU A 36 -19.15 -12.42 12.57
N ALA A 37 -18.53 -13.18 11.66
CA ALA A 37 -18.55 -12.88 10.24
C ALA A 37 -19.99 -12.80 9.70
N HIS A 38 -20.84 -13.79 10.04
CA HIS A 38 -22.25 -13.78 9.65
C HIS A 38 -23.02 -12.59 10.23
N ALA A 39 -22.78 -12.25 11.50
CA ALA A 39 -23.42 -11.10 12.12
C ALA A 39 -23.03 -9.81 11.39
N TYR A 40 -21.75 -9.56 11.16
CA TYR A 40 -21.29 -8.36 10.44
C TYR A 40 -21.84 -8.27 9.02
N LEU A 41 -21.77 -9.37 8.25
CA LEU A 41 -22.28 -9.38 6.88
C LEU A 41 -23.80 -9.13 6.81
N ARG A 42 -24.59 -9.78 7.69
CA ARG A 42 -26.05 -9.59 7.75
C ARG A 42 -26.44 -8.17 8.15
N TRP A 43 -25.63 -7.51 8.98
CA TRP A 43 -25.83 -6.12 9.38
C TRP A 43 -25.26 -5.11 8.38
N GLY A 44 -24.73 -5.58 7.25
CA GLY A 44 -24.27 -4.71 6.15
C GLY A 44 -22.91 -4.06 6.37
N PHE A 45 -22.13 -4.56 7.34
CA PHE A 45 -20.79 -4.02 7.61
C PHE A 45 -19.86 -4.28 6.41
N GLY A 46 -19.01 -3.30 6.13
CA GLY A 46 -17.84 -3.46 5.27
C GLY A 46 -16.60 -3.79 6.11
N GLY A 47 -15.59 -4.39 5.49
CA GLY A 47 -14.33 -4.69 6.16
C GLY A 47 -13.28 -5.28 5.23
N LEU A 48 -12.03 -5.27 5.71
CA LEU A 48 -10.89 -5.93 5.07
C LEU A 48 -10.67 -7.28 5.74
N VAL A 49 -10.74 -8.35 4.95
CA VAL A 49 -10.42 -9.70 5.41
C VAL A 49 -9.04 -10.07 4.90
N LEU A 50 -8.07 -10.19 5.81
CA LEU A 50 -6.73 -10.65 5.48
C LEU A 50 -6.67 -12.18 5.57
N THR A 51 -6.56 -12.84 4.42
CA THR A 51 -6.48 -14.31 4.34
C THR A 51 -5.02 -14.74 4.32
N ALA A 52 -4.63 -15.62 5.23
CA ALA A 52 -3.31 -16.24 5.26
C ALA A 52 -3.28 -17.61 4.54
N LYS A 53 -4.45 -18.22 4.32
CA LYS A 53 -4.58 -19.51 3.62
C LYS A 53 -5.59 -19.43 2.49
N ALA A 54 -5.35 -20.19 1.42
CA ALA A 54 -6.21 -20.16 0.24
C ALA A 54 -7.66 -20.62 0.52
N ASP A 55 -7.85 -21.55 1.45
CA ASP A 55 -9.18 -22.07 1.84
C ASP A 55 -10.03 -21.01 2.57
N GLU A 56 -9.40 -19.96 3.13
CA GLU A 56 -10.12 -18.86 3.77
C GLU A 56 -10.87 -17.99 2.75
N VAL A 57 -10.38 -17.90 1.51
CA VAL A 57 -11.09 -17.17 0.45
C VAL A 57 -12.43 -17.84 0.16
N ASP A 58 -12.42 -19.15 -0.09
CA ASP A 58 -13.63 -19.93 -0.35
C ASP A 58 -14.61 -19.89 0.83
N LEU A 59 -14.07 -19.90 2.05
CA LEU A 59 -14.83 -19.75 3.29
C LEU A 59 -15.60 -18.41 3.33
N TRP A 60 -14.92 -17.30 3.06
CA TRP A 60 -15.55 -15.98 3.07
C TRP A 60 -16.50 -15.76 1.90
N LEU A 61 -16.20 -16.31 0.72
CA LEU A 61 -17.13 -16.33 -0.41
C LEU A 61 -18.41 -17.10 -0.06
N ARG A 62 -18.29 -18.21 0.68
CA ARG A 62 -19.45 -18.94 1.20
C ARG A 62 -20.25 -18.09 2.19
N TYR A 63 -19.61 -17.48 3.19
CA TYR A 63 -20.29 -16.60 4.16
C TYR A 63 -21.02 -15.43 3.47
N ALA A 64 -20.41 -14.83 2.46
CA ALA A 64 -21.04 -13.77 1.69
C ALA A 64 -22.28 -14.26 0.93
N ARG A 65 -22.26 -15.46 0.34
CA ARG A 65 -23.44 -16.07 -0.29
C ARG A 65 -24.53 -16.37 0.73
N GLU A 66 -24.18 -16.99 1.85
CA GLU A 66 -25.10 -17.37 2.95
C GLU A 66 -25.79 -16.16 3.60
N THR A 67 -25.22 -14.97 3.45
CA THR A 67 -25.74 -13.71 4.01
C THR A 67 -26.31 -12.77 2.97
N GLY A 68 -26.39 -13.17 1.69
CA GLY A 68 -26.90 -12.34 0.60
C GLY A 68 -25.97 -11.17 0.21
N ARG A 69 -24.69 -11.23 0.60
CA ARG A 69 -23.67 -10.19 0.36
C ARG A 69 -22.64 -10.58 -0.71
N ALA A 70 -22.89 -11.64 -1.49
CA ALA A 70 -21.97 -12.11 -2.53
C ALA A 70 -21.61 -10.99 -3.55
N GLY A 71 -22.56 -10.13 -3.91
CA GLY A 71 -22.33 -8.99 -4.80
C GLY A 71 -21.56 -7.81 -4.16
N SER A 72 -21.21 -7.90 -2.88
CA SER A 72 -20.43 -6.88 -2.15
C SER A 72 -18.98 -7.31 -1.92
N VAL A 73 -18.55 -8.45 -2.47
CA VAL A 73 -17.18 -8.96 -2.30
C VAL A 73 -16.29 -8.44 -3.42
N LEU A 74 -15.17 -7.82 -3.03
CA LEU A 74 -14.05 -7.54 -3.92
C LEU A 74 -12.90 -8.46 -3.52
N LEU A 75 -12.53 -9.38 -4.40
CA LEU A 75 -11.41 -10.30 -4.15
C LEU A 75 -10.13 -9.63 -4.59
N PHE A 76 -9.17 -9.47 -3.68
CA PHE A 76 -7.89 -8.84 -3.96
C PHE A 76 -6.76 -9.87 -3.87
N GLY A 77 -5.98 -10.04 -4.93
CA GLY A 77 -4.90 -11.01 -5.00
C GLY A 77 -4.37 -11.20 -6.42
N PRO A 78 -3.34 -12.06 -6.60
CA PRO A 78 -2.85 -12.43 -7.91
C PRO A 78 -4.01 -12.94 -8.79
N ASP A 79 -4.05 -12.53 -10.05
CA ASP A 79 -5.01 -13.00 -11.07
C ASP A 79 -6.50 -12.64 -10.83
N THR A 80 -6.81 -11.79 -9.84
CA THR A 80 -8.19 -11.32 -9.59
C THR A 80 -8.62 -10.17 -10.51
N GLY A 81 -7.65 -9.56 -11.22
CA GLY A 81 -7.85 -8.35 -12.02
C GLY A 81 -7.97 -7.07 -11.19
N HIS A 82 -8.06 -7.17 -9.86
CA HIS A 82 -8.05 -6.03 -8.96
C HIS A 82 -6.61 -5.65 -8.59
N CYS A 83 -6.24 -4.41 -8.90
CA CYS A 83 -4.96 -3.82 -8.54
C CYS A 83 -5.17 -2.51 -7.78
N PHE A 84 -4.27 -2.17 -6.87
CA PHE A 84 -4.31 -0.92 -6.13
C PHE A 84 -2.91 -0.29 -6.06
N ASN A 85 -2.72 0.79 -6.80
CA ASN A 85 -1.51 1.62 -6.68
C ASN A 85 -1.74 2.63 -5.54
N PHE A 86 -1.33 2.24 -4.34
CA PHE A 86 -1.46 3.09 -3.14
C PHE A 86 -0.61 4.35 -3.23
N VAL A 87 0.49 4.34 -4.01
CA VAL A 87 1.37 5.50 -4.19
C VAL A 87 0.62 6.59 -4.93
N ARG A 88 0.03 6.24 -6.07
CA ARG A 88 -0.82 7.13 -6.85
C ARG A 88 -2.01 7.63 -6.04
N TYR A 89 -2.68 6.75 -5.29
CA TYR A 89 -3.79 7.13 -4.42
C TYR A 89 -3.38 8.20 -3.40
N GLU A 90 -2.26 7.99 -2.71
CA GLU A 90 -1.74 8.92 -1.70
C GLU A 90 -1.34 10.28 -2.31
N MET A 91 -0.82 10.28 -3.54
CA MET A 91 -0.47 11.51 -4.24
C MET A 91 -1.66 12.30 -4.76
N GLN A 92 -2.75 11.62 -5.10
CA GLN A 92 -3.93 12.24 -5.73
C GLN A 92 -5.08 12.48 -4.74
N ARG A 93 -5.00 11.95 -3.51
CA ARG A 93 -6.09 12.08 -2.53
C ARG A 93 -6.40 13.57 -2.26
N PRO A 94 -7.66 13.99 -2.12
CA PRO A 94 -7.95 15.33 -1.65
C PRO A 94 -7.63 15.48 -0.15
N GLY A 95 -7.17 16.67 0.27
CA GLY A 95 -6.99 17.03 1.68
C GLY A 95 -5.57 17.37 2.11
N THR A 96 -5.43 17.81 3.36
CA THR A 96 -4.16 18.26 3.95
C THR A 96 -3.13 17.14 3.96
N GLY A 97 -1.92 17.41 3.48
CA GLY A 97 -0.84 16.44 3.41
C GLY A 97 -0.88 15.49 2.21
N SER A 98 -1.77 15.71 1.24
CA SER A 98 -1.74 15.02 -0.05
C SER A 98 -0.54 15.45 -0.89
N GLY A 99 -0.03 14.54 -1.74
CA GLY A 99 1.07 14.83 -2.66
C GLY A 99 2.43 15.01 -1.99
N ILE A 100 2.52 14.88 -0.66
CA ILE A 100 3.79 15.02 0.06
C ILE A 100 4.58 13.71 -0.04
N ALA A 101 5.68 13.73 -0.79
CA ALA A 101 6.59 12.59 -0.94
C ALA A 101 7.05 11.99 0.40
N SER A 102 7.13 12.79 1.49
CA SER A 102 7.49 12.27 2.81
C SER A 102 6.49 11.26 3.39
N ASN A 103 5.20 11.38 3.08
CA ASN A 103 4.19 10.41 3.54
C ASN A 103 4.40 9.05 2.86
N LEU A 104 4.72 9.08 1.58
CA LEU A 104 5.07 7.87 0.82
C LEU A 104 6.35 7.23 1.37
N VAL A 105 7.39 8.02 1.61
CA VAL A 105 8.64 7.52 2.20
C VAL A 105 8.37 6.86 3.55
N HIS A 106 7.57 7.50 4.41
CA HIS A 106 7.22 6.92 5.71
C HIS A 106 6.45 5.59 5.57
N LEU A 107 5.48 5.53 4.66
CA LEU A 107 4.74 4.30 4.38
C LEU A 107 5.65 3.18 3.86
N PHE A 108 6.61 3.50 2.98
CA PHE A 108 7.60 2.52 2.52
C PHE A 108 8.53 2.05 3.65
N GLU A 109 8.98 2.95 4.52
CA GLU A 109 9.78 2.59 5.69
C GLU A 109 9.01 1.64 6.62
N GLN A 110 7.73 1.88 6.84
CA GLN A 110 6.86 1.00 7.64
C GLN A 110 6.72 -0.39 7.00
N VAL A 111 6.47 -0.48 5.69
CA VAL A 111 6.39 -1.75 4.97
C VAL A 111 7.70 -2.54 5.08
N LEU A 112 8.84 -1.87 4.90
CA LEU A 112 10.16 -2.49 4.99
C LEU A 112 10.49 -2.98 6.42
N GLU A 113 10.10 -2.24 7.45
CA GLU A 113 10.26 -2.64 8.85
C GLU A 113 9.42 -3.87 9.19
N VAL A 114 8.18 -3.96 8.71
CA VAL A 114 7.32 -5.15 8.90
C VAL A 114 7.95 -6.40 8.28
N GLN A 115 8.56 -6.27 7.10
CA GLN A 115 9.25 -7.39 6.43
C GLN A 115 10.60 -7.74 7.08
N ASN A 116 11.28 -6.78 7.70
CA ASN A 116 12.61 -6.97 8.30
C ASN A 116 12.69 -6.36 9.71
N PRO A 117 11.98 -6.93 10.69
CA PRO A 117 11.90 -6.36 12.03
C PRO A 117 13.30 -6.20 12.64
N GLY A 118 13.60 -4.99 13.12
CA GLY A 118 14.87 -4.67 13.79
C GLY A 118 16.06 -4.41 12.86
N LYS A 119 15.95 -4.61 11.54
CA LYS A 119 17.01 -4.26 10.57
C LYS A 119 16.84 -2.87 9.98
N VAL A 120 15.61 -2.34 9.92
CA VAL A 120 15.32 -1.03 9.31
C VAL A 120 15.36 0.09 10.37
N VAL A 121 14.79 -0.16 11.56
CA VAL A 121 14.82 0.75 12.74
C VAL A 121 16.04 0.55 13.64
N GLY A 122 16.71 -0.61 13.60
CA GLY A 122 17.95 -0.87 14.34
C GLY A 122 19.25 -0.57 13.56
N GLY A 123 19.15 -0.18 12.30
CA GLY A 123 20.29 0.20 11.47
C GLY A 123 20.81 1.60 11.76
N ASP A 124 22.08 1.85 11.39
CA ASP A 124 22.74 3.16 11.51
C ASP A 124 21.83 4.31 11.03
N PRO A 125 21.60 5.35 11.85
CA PRO A 125 20.81 6.53 11.48
C PRO A 125 21.21 7.13 10.13
N TYR A 126 22.50 7.07 9.78
CA TYR A 126 23.00 7.53 8.49
C TYR A 126 22.36 6.77 7.31
N TRP A 127 22.36 5.44 7.35
CA TRP A 127 21.79 4.61 6.29
C TRP A 127 20.28 4.78 6.17
N ARG A 128 19.59 5.04 7.28
CA ARG A 128 18.16 5.35 7.27
C ARG A 128 17.90 6.67 6.55
N GLN A 129 18.62 7.72 6.91
CA GLN A 129 18.46 9.04 6.30
C GLN A 129 18.82 9.03 4.82
N ALA A 130 19.90 8.35 4.44
CA ALA A 130 20.32 8.22 3.04
C ALA A 130 19.27 7.49 2.19
N ARG A 131 18.68 6.39 2.70
CA ARG A 131 17.59 5.68 2.02
C ARG A 131 16.34 6.54 1.87
N ALA A 132 15.94 7.23 2.93
CA ALA A 132 14.78 8.13 2.90
C ALA A 132 14.98 9.25 1.87
N GLN A 133 16.20 9.80 1.78
CA GLN A 133 16.55 10.82 0.80
C GLN A 133 16.53 10.27 -0.63
N LEU A 134 17.12 9.10 -0.88
CA LEU A 134 17.09 8.45 -2.19
C LEU A 134 15.64 8.19 -2.65
N MET A 135 14.81 7.63 -1.76
CA MET A 135 13.42 7.30 -2.06
C MET A 135 12.61 8.57 -2.37
N ARG A 136 12.73 9.63 -1.54
CA ARG A 136 12.06 10.91 -1.79
C ARG A 136 12.46 11.48 -3.15
N ASN A 137 13.76 11.58 -3.43
CA ASN A 137 14.25 12.16 -4.67
C ASN A 137 13.80 11.36 -5.90
N ALA A 138 13.76 10.03 -5.80
CA ALA A 138 13.27 9.18 -6.89
C ALA A 138 11.76 9.36 -7.13
N ILE A 139 10.95 9.40 -6.05
CA ILE A 139 9.50 9.66 -6.14
C ILE A 139 9.23 11.03 -6.76
N GLU A 140 9.91 12.07 -6.27
CA GLU A 140 9.76 13.44 -6.80
C GLU A 140 10.17 13.51 -8.27
N LEU A 141 11.27 12.86 -8.66
CA LEU A 141 11.71 12.83 -10.05
C LEU A 141 10.66 12.16 -10.96
N VAL A 142 10.14 11.00 -10.58
CA VAL A 142 9.09 10.32 -11.36
C VAL A 142 7.84 11.19 -11.46
N TYR A 143 7.43 11.82 -10.36
CA TYR A 143 6.28 12.71 -10.36
C TYR A 143 6.48 13.93 -11.27
N LEU A 144 7.65 14.58 -11.20
CA LEU A 144 7.96 15.73 -12.04
C LEU A 144 8.04 15.36 -13.53
N ALA A 145 8.54 14.18 -13.86
CA ALA A 145 8.58 13.72 -15.24
C ALA A 145 7.18 13.36 -15.76
N ARG A 146 6.43 12.53 -15.02
CA ARG A 146 5.25 11.83 -15.54
C ARG A 146 3.93 12.42 -15.06
N GLY A 147 3.92 13.16 -13.95
CA GLY A 147 2.72 13.71 -13.31
C GLY A 147 1.94 12.71 -12.47
N GLU A 148 2.39 11.46 -12.44
CA GLU A 148 1.93 10.40 -11.55
C GLU A 148 3.11 9.52 -11.16
N VAL A 149 2.96 8.72 -10.11
CA VAL A 149 4.03 7.85 -9.61
C VAL A 149 3.58 6.40 -9.62
N ASP A 150 4.37 5.59 -10.31
CA ASP A 150 4.33 4.14 -10.23
C ASP A 150 5.58 3.60 -9.52
N PHE A 151 5.44 2.48 -8.81
CA PHE A 151 6.55 1.89 -8.08
C PHE A 151 7.61 1.31 -9.01
N ASP A 152 7.22 0.77 -10.16
CA ASP A 152 8.16 0.23 -11.14
C ASP A 152 9.06 1.33 -11.71
N ASP A 153 8.50 2.53 -11.91
CA ASP A 153 9.24 3.70 -12.35
C ASP A 153 10.23 4.19 -11.29
N VAL A 154 9.82 4.24 -10.03
CA VAL A 154 10.71 4.60 -8.91
C VAL A 154 11.87 3.60 -8.82
N ALA A 155 11.57 2.30 -8.91
CA ALA A 155 12.59 1.25 -8.90
C ALA A 155 13.50 1.31 -10.14
N ALA A 156 12.96 1.63 -11.32
CA ALA A 156 13.75 1.80 -12.55
C ALA A 156 14.69 3.00 -12.45
N VAL A 157 14.21 4.14 -11.94
CA VAL A 157 15.03 5.34 -11.67
C VAL A 157 16.17 5.02 -10.73
N ILE A 158 15.91 4.34 -9.62
CA ILE A 158 16.96 3.98 -8.64
C ILE A 158 17.97 3.01 -9.26
N ARG A 159 17.51 1.96 -9.95
CA ARG A 159 18.39 0.93 -10.55
C ARG A 159 19.24 1.44 -11.69
N THR A 160 18.76 2.44 -12.42
CA THR A 160 19.46 3.04 -13.56
C THR A 160 20.15 4.36 -13.21
N ALA A 161 20.17 4.74 -11.92
CA ALA A 161 20.86 5.93 -11.45
C ALA A 161 22.38 5.80 -11.65
N PRO A 162 23.07 6.90 -12.00
CA PRO A 162 24.51 6.87 -12.25
C PRO A 162 25.26 6.62 -10.95
N GLN A 163 26.23 5.72 -10.97
CA GLN A 163 27.06 5.33 -9.83
C GLN A 163 28.27 6.26 -9.65
N SER A 164 28.53 7.14 -10.62
CA SER A 164 29.61 8.12 -10.54
C SER A 164 29.30 9.40 -11.33
N ARG A 165 30.01 10.49 -11.00
CA ARG A 165 29.90 11.75 -11.76
C ARG A 165 30.39 11.62 -13.20
N ALA A 166 31.27 10.65 -13.49
CA ALA A 166 31.77 10.40 -14.83
C ALA A 166 30.70 9.76 -15.72
N GLU A 167 29.94 8.81 -15.16
CA GLU A 167 28.87 8.10 -15.86
C GLU A 167 27.72 9.02 -16.32
N VAL A 168 27.44 10.10 -15.58
CA VAL A 168 26.48 11.14 -16.00
C VAL A 168 26.80 11.74 -17.38
N ARG A 169 28.09 11.73 -17.75
CA ARG A 169 28.59 12.24 -19.04
C ARG A 169 28.69 11.15 -20.10
N ASP A 170 28.51 9.88 -19.74
CA ASP A 170 28.54 8.77 -20.68
C ASP A 170 27.29 8.81 -21.58
N PRO A 171 27.44 8.94 -22.91
CA PRO A 171 26.32 8.89 -23.84
C PRO A 171 25.51 7.60 -23.76
N SER A 172 26.14 6.47 -23.44
CA SER A 172 25.47 5.18 -23.28
C SER A 172 24.43 5.24 -22.18
N TRP A 173 24.84 5.70 -20.99
CA TRP A 173 23.93 5.88 -19.85
C TRP A 173 22.81 6.87 -20.19
N ARG A 174 23.14 8.03 -20.76
CA ARG A 174 22.15 9.06 -21.11
C ARG A 174 21.05 8.60 -22.06
N ASN A 175 21.36 7.64 -22.93
CA ASN A 175 20.43 7.14 -23.96
C ASN A 175 19.64 5.90 -23.53
N THR A 176 20.05 5.21 -22.46
CA THR A 176 19.47 3.92 -22.05
C THR A 176 18.91 3.90 -20.64
N SER A 177 19.31 4.87 -19.81
CA SER A 177 18.87 4.97 -18.43
C SER A 177 17.49 5.61 -18.31
N VAL A 178 16.58 4.93 -17.64
CA VAL A 178 15.28 5.49 -17.25
C VAL A 178 15.46 6.70 -16.33
N CYS A 179 16.50 6.71 -15.49
CA CYS A 179 16.84 7.87 -14.67
C CYS A 179 17.22 9.08 -15.52
N ALA A 180 18.02 8.88 -16.58
CA ALA A 180 18.39 9.95 -17.50
C ALA A 180 17.17 10.49 -18.29
N GLU A 181 16.29 9.60 -18.74
CA GLU A 181 15.02 9.93 -19.40
C GLU A 181 14.13 10.77 -18.48
N CYS A 182 13.84 10.29 -17.27
CA CYS A 182 13.00 11.01 -16.31
C CYS A 182 13.60 12.37 -15.93
N LEU A 183 14.94 12.49 -15.81
CA LEU A 183 15.59 13.79 -15.58
C LEU A 183 15.29 14.77 -16.71
N LYS A 184 15.44 14.33 -17.96
CA LYS A 184 15.15 15.17 -19.13
C LYS A 184 13.68 15.58 -19.15
N ASP A 185 12.77 14.62 -19.03
CA ASP A 185 11.33 14.88 -19.09
C ASP A 185 10.86 15.80 -17.96
N ALA A 186 11.42 15.63 -16.76
CA ALA A 186 11.14 16.53 -15.63
C ALA A 186 11.60 17.96 -15.92
N PHE A 187 12.80 18.16 -16.48
CA PHE A 187 13.26 19.49 -16.88
C PHE A 187 12.36 20.11 -17.94
N ASP A 188 12.08 19.38 -19.03
CA ASP A 188 11.24 19.86 -20.13
C ASP A 188 9.83 20.24 -19.64
N ARG A 189 9.25 19.46 -18.73
CA ARG A 189 7.92 19.71 -18.17
C ARG A 189 7.88 20.89 -17.21
N VAL A 190 8.91 21.06 -16.38
CA VAL A 190 9.01 22.21 -15.46
C VAL A 190 9.21 23.50 -16.26
N GLU A 191 10.03 23.49 -17.32
CA GLU A 191 10.19 24.64 -18.21
C GLU A 191 8.89 25.01 -18.92
N GLN A 192 8.11 24.01 -19.37
CA GLN A 192 6.81 24.24 -20.01
C GLN A 192 5.72 24.71 -19.05
N ALA A 193 5.74 24.27 -17.80
CA ALA A 193 4.75 24.65 -16.79
C ALA A 193 4.90 26.11 -16.32
N GLY A 194 6.09 26.70 -16.50
CA GLY A 194 6.44 28.01 -15.93
C GLY A 194 6.68 27.92 -14.43
N ASP A 195 7.63 28.71 -13.94
CA ASP A 195 8.11 28.66 -12.55
C ASP A 195 6.95 28.89 -11.55
N PRO A 196 6.57 27.91 -10.70
CA PRO A 196 5.48 28.06 -9.75
C PRO A 196 5.82 29.05 -8.61
N VAL A 197 7.07 29.50 -8.53
CA VAL A 197 7.54 30.43 -7.48
C VAL A 197 7.14 31.89 -7.75
N THR A 198 6.46 32.18 -8.88
CA THR A 198 5.98 33.54 -9.22
C THR A 198 4.45 33.63 -9.40
N MET A 199 3.68 32.89 -8.60
CA MET A 199 2.25 33.17 -8.30
C MET A 199 1.98 32.96 -6.82
#